data_AF-A0A3B8HMT4-F1
#
_entry.id   AF-A0A3B8HMT4-F1
#
_cell.length_a   1.000
_cell.length_b   1.000
_cell.length_c   1.000
_cell.angle_alpha   90.00
_cell.angle_beta   90.00
_cell.angle_gamma   90.00
#
_symmetry.space_group_name_H-M   'P 1'
#
loop_
_entity.id
_entity.type
_entity.pdbx_description
1 polymer ?
#
loop_
_entity_poly.entity_id
_entity_poly.type
_entity_poly.pdbx_seq_one_letter_code
_entity_poly.pdbx_strand_id
1 'polypeptide(L)' 'SLPFLARISIPTLLVNAADDPFLSPSCYPRDVARNQANLFLEVPAFGGHVGFMNWSADGEYWSERRATEFLRNWVDQRP' A
#
# COMPACT_ATOMS: atom_id res chain seq x y z
N SER A 1 -7.36 -9.49 -8.39
CA SER A 1 -6.50 -8.42 -8.96
C SER A 1 -5.08 -8.88 -9.33
N LEU A 2 -4.49 -9.87 -8.66
CA LEU A 2 -3.07 -10.27 -8.83
C LEU A 2 -2.57 -10.39 -10.29
N PRO A 3 -3.29 -11.03 -11.24
CA PRO A 3 -2.79 -11.21 -12.61
C PRO A 3 -2.60 -9.90 -13.40
N PHE A 4 -3.22 -8.81 -12.95
CA PHE A 4 -3.19 -7.52 -13.64
C PHE A 4 -2.11 -6.56 -13.11
N LEU A 5 -1.55 -6.85 -11.93
CA LEU A 5 -0.62 -5.94 -11.25
C LEU A 5 0.67 -5.71 -12.04
N ALA A 6 1.12 -6.68 -12.83
CA ALA A 6 2.29 -6.54 -13.68
C ALA A 6 2.12 -5.51 -14.82
N ARG A 7 0.88 -5.06 -15.10
CA ARG A 7 0.56 -4.09 -16.15
C ARG A 7 0.48 -2.64 -15.65
N ILE A 8 0.73 -2.41 -14.36
CA ILE A 8 0.70 -1.07 -13.76
C ILE A 8 1.83 -0.23 -14.35
N SER A 9 1.46 0.85 -15.05
CA SER A 9 2.39 1.75 -15.75
C SER A 9 2.63 3.08 -15.04
N ILE A 10 1.86 3.36 -13.97
CA ILE A 10 1.99 4.57 -13.16
C ILE A 10 2.27 4.19 -11.70
N PRO A 11 3.06 4.99 -10.95
CA PRO A 11 3.36 4.69 -9.56
C PRO A 11 2.10 4.48 -8.72
N THR A 12 2.03 3.31 -8.09
CA THR A 12 0.87 2.80 -7.36
C THR A 12 1.34 2.21 -6.03
N LEU A 13 0.76 2.70 -4.94
CA LEU A 13 0.94 2.12 -3.61
C LEU A 13 -0.18 1.10 -3.33
N LEU A 14 0.22 -0.12 -3.02
CA LEU A 14 -0.65 -1.18 -2.49
C LEU A 14 -0.32 -1.38 -1.01
N VAL A 15 -1.30 -1.15 -0.14
CA VAL A 15 -1.17 -1.38 1.30
C VAL A 15 -2.16 -2.44 1.74
N ASN A 16 -1.70 -3.45 2.48
CA ASN A 16 -2.53 -4.43 3.16
C ASN A 16 -1.87 -4.83 4.50
N ALA A 17 -2.63 -4.97 5.58
CA ALA A 17 -2.07 -5.39 6.86
C ALA A 17 -1.70 -6.89 6.84
N ALA A 18 -0.63 -7.28 7.53
CA ALA A 18 -0.18 -8.67 7.64
C ALA A 18 -1.12 -9.54 8.49
N ASP A 19 -1.85 -8.91 9.41
CA ASP A 19 -2.81 -9.52 10.34
C ASP A 19 -4.26 -9.40 9.86
N ASP A 20 -4.51 -9.07 8.58
CA ASP A 20 -5.86 -9.11 8.01
C ASP A 20 -6.36 -10.57 7.91
N PRO A 21 -7.46 -10.94 8.61
CA PRO A 21 -7.96 -12.31 8.66
C PRO A 21 -8.51 -12.81 7.31
N PHE A 22 -8.75 -11.92 6.34
CA PHE A 22 -9.24 -12.30 5.01
C PHE A 22 -8.13 -12.50 3.99
N LEU A 23 -6.87 -12.17 4.32
CA LEU A 23 -5.75 -12.26 3.40
C LEU A 23 -4.82 -13.41 3.77
N SER A 24 -4.71 -14.39 2.86
CA SER A 24 -3.71 -15.44 3.00
C SER A 24 -2.32 -14.95 2.54
N PRO A 25 -1.22 -15.65 2.87
CA PRO A 25 0.12 -15.26 2.43
C PRO A 25 0.28 -15.08 0.91
N SER A 26 -0.52 -15.79 0.11
CA SER A 26 -0.53 -15.67 -1.36
C SER A 26 -1.19 -14.38 -1.88
N CYS A 27 -1.94 -13.66 -1.03
CA CYS A 27 -2.58 -12.40 -1.41
C CYS A 27 -1.59 -11.24 -1.55
N TYR A 28 -0.36 -11.39 -1.03
CA TYR A 28 0.66 -10.34 -1.06
C TYR A 28 1.60 -10.54 -2.26
N PRO A 29 1.53 -9.67 -3.29
CA PRO A 29 2.24 -9.84 -4.56
C PRO A 29 3.73 -9.46 -4.45
N ARG A 30 4.48 -10.04 -3.50
CA ARG A 30 5.86 -9.67 -3.18
C ARG A 30 6.79 -9.79 -4.38
N ASP A 31 6.67 -10.87 -5.15
CA ASP A 31 7.50 -11.09 -6.34
C ASP A 31 7.16 -10.12 -7.47
N VAL A 32 5.89 -9.78 -7.65
CA VAL A 32 5.48 -8.79 -8.66
C VAL A 32 5.99 -7.41 -8.26
N ALA A 33 5.78 -6.98 -7.01
CA ALA A 33 6.24 -5.68 -6.52
C ALA A 33 7.77 -5.54 -6.57
N ARG A 34 8.52 -6.62 -6.30
CA ARG A 34 9.99 -6.60 -6.41
C ARG A 34 10.48 -6.39 -7.86
N ASN A 35 9.72 -6.88 -8.83
CA ASN A 35 10.09 -6.86 -10.24
C ASN A 35 9.44 -5.71 -11.04
N GLN A 36 8.63 -4.85 -10.41
CA GLN A 36 7.82 -3.83 -11.08
C GLN A 36 8.04 -2.46 -10.43
N ALA A 37 8.77 -1.57 -11.12
CA ALA A 37 9.19 -0.27 -10.58
C ALA A 37 8.06 0.71 -10.18
N ASN A 38 6.84 0.49 -10.67
CA ASN A 38 5.67 1.32 -10.40
C ASN A 38 4.74 0.73 -9.33
N LEU A 39 5.06 -0.43 -8.75
CA LEU A 39 4.20 -1.10 -7.77
C LEU A 39 4.93 -1.17 -6.44
N PHE A 40 4.48 -0.34 -5.51
CA PHE A 40 5.02 -0.25 -4.17
C PHE A 40 4.11 -1.06 -3.25
N LEU A 41 4.64 -2.10 -2.62
CA LEU A 41 3.90 -2.96 -1.70
C LEU A 41 4.31 -2.63 -0.26
N GLU A 42 3.36 -2.18 0.55
CA GLU A 42 3.52 -1.99 2.00
C GLU A 42 2.65 -3.01 2.74
N VAL A 43 3.29 -3.74 3.66
CA VAL A 43 2.60 -4.76 4.46
C VAL A 43 2.89 -4.51 5.94
N PRO A 44 2.20 -3.54 6.57
CA PRO A 44 2.36 -3.28 8.00
C PRO A 44 2.04 -4.54 8.81
N ALA A 45 2.77 -4.75 9.91
CA ALA A 45 2.57 -5.92 10.77
C ALA A 45 1.18 -5.95 11.43
N PHE A 46 0.58 -4.77 11.64
CA PHE A 46 -0.67 -4.59 12.35
C PHE A 46 -1.60 -3.61 11.63
N GLY A 47 -2.90 -3.86 11.80
CA GLY A 47 -4.00 -3.05 11.28
C GLY A 47 -5.23 -3.90 11.04
N GLY A 48 -5.07 -5.18 10.72
CA GLY A 48 -6.17 -6.05 10.35
C GLY A 48 -6.95 -5.49 9.16
N HIS A 49 -8.21 -5.93 9.03
CA HIS A 49 -9.05 -5.54 7.90
C HIS A 49 -9.47 -4.06 7.91
N VAL A 50 -9.53 -3.43 9.09
CA VAL A 50 -10.12 -2.10 9.30
C VAL A 50 -9.17 -1.07 9.93
N GLY A 51 -7.93 -1.45 10.26
CA GLY A 51 -7.02 -0.61 11.06
C GLY A 51 -6.36 0.53 10.32
N PHE A 52 -6.66 0.72 9.04
CA PHE A 52 -6.31 1.95 8.34
C PHE A 52 -7.16 3.14 8.76
N MET A 53 -8.26 2.91 9.50
CA MET A 53 -9.06 3.93 10.16
C MET A 53 -8.55 4.31 11.56
N ASN A 54 -7.36 3.84 11.98
CA ASN A 54 -6.83 4.19 13.29
C ASN A 54 -6.70 5.73 13.40
N TRP A 55 -7.45 6.30 14.35
CA TRP A 55 -7.51 7.73 14.61
C TRP A 55 -6.17 8.14 15.24
N SER A 56 -5.33 8.83 14.48
CA SER A 56 -4.22 9.56 15.08
C SER A 56 -4.79 10.58 16.08
N ALA A 57 -4.00 11.04 17.06
CA ALA A 57 -4.46 12.05 18.02
C ALA A 57 -5.01 13.33 17.34
N ASP A 58 -4.59 13.56 16.10
CA ASP A 58 -4.94 14.71 15.27
C ASP A 58 -6.16 14.46 14.37
N GLY A 59 -6.75 13.26 14.44
CA GLY A 59 -7.97 12.86 13.74
C GLY A 59 -7.84 12.50 12.27
N GLU A 60 -6.61 12.33 11.79
CA GLU A 60 -6.35 11.83 10.45
C GLU A 60 -6.30 10.30 10.44
N TYR A 61 -6.91 9.68 9.42
CA TYR A 61 -6.76 8.26 9.17
C TYR A 61 -5.36 7.93 8.69
N TRP A 62 -4.81 6.82 9.20
CA TRP A 62 -3.50 6.36 8.78
C TRP A 62 -3.40 6.18 7.25
N SER A 63 -4.46 5.67 6.60
CA SER A 63 -4.47 5.52 5.13
C SER A 63 -4.37 6.83 4.39
N GLU A 64 -5.02 7.89 4.88
CA GLU A 64 -5.01 9.21 4.24
C GLU A 64 -3.61 9.81 4.33
N ARG A 65 -3.02 9.80 5.53
CA ARG A 65 -1.66 10.25 5.75
C ARG A 65 -0.66 9.53 4.85
N ARG A 66 -0.75 8.20 4.76
CA ARG A 66 0.14 7.39 3.90
C ARG A 66 -0.07 7.66 2.42
N ALA A 67 -1.32 7.82 1.97
CA ALA A 67 -1.61 8.18 0.59
C ALA A 67 -1.01 9.56 0.25
N THR A 68 -1.17 10.55 1.12
CA THR A 68 -0.59 11.89 0.94
C THR A 68 0.94 11.86 0.92
N GLU A 69 1.57 11.12 1.84
CA GLU A 69 3.03 10.94 1.85
C GLU A 69 3.54 10.30 0.55
N PHE A 70 2.85 9.27 0.04
CA PHE A 70 3.20 8.63 -1.23
C PHE A 70 3.08 9.60 -2.42
N LEU A 71 1.99 10.35 -2.48
CA LEU A 71 1.75 11.33 -3.55
C LEU A 71 2.76 12.47 -3.52
N ARG A 72 3.10 13.00 -2.33
CA ARG A 72 4.12 14.05 -2.17
C ARG A 72 5.49 13.58 -2.65
N ASN A 73 5.94 12.41 -2.17
CA ASN A 73 7.20 11.83 -2.60
C ASN A 73 7.26 11.63 -4.12
N TRP A 74 6.15 11.25 -4.75
CA TRP A 74 6.11 11.11 -6.19
C TRP A 74 6.13 12.44 -6.93
N VAL A 75 5.39 13.45 -6.47
CA VAL A 75 5.41 14.81 -7.05
C VAL A 75 6.81 15.42 -6.96
N ASP A 76 7.47 15.28 -5.81
CA ASP A 76 8.80 15.85 -5.56
C ASP A 76 9.91 15.15 -6.37
N GLN A 77 9.65 13.94 -6.86
CA GLN A 77 10.58 13.16 -7.71
C GLN A 77 10.35 13.37 -9.22
N ARG A 78 9.39 14.20 -9.61
CA ARG A 78 9.18 14.54 -11.02
C ARG A 78 10.28 15.50 -11.51
N PRO A 79 10.88 15.24 -12.68
CA PRO A 79 11.83 16.19 -13.28
C PRO A 79 11.17 17.52 -13.63
#